data_AF-A0A0C3P6E1-F1
#
_entry.id   AF-A0A0C3P6E1-F1
#
_cell.length_a   1.000
_cell.length_b   1.000
_cell.length_c   1.000
_cell.angle_alpha   90.00
_cell.angle_beta   90.00
_cell.angle_gamma   90.00
#
_symmetry.space_group_name_H-M   'P 1'
#
loop_
_entity.id
_entity.type
_entity.pdbx_description
1 polymer ?
#
loop_
_entity_poly.entity_id
_entity_poly.type
_entity_poly.pdbx_seq_one_letter_code
_entity_poly.pdbx_strand_id
1 'polypeptide(L)'
;MQPHQPLSAVEKDHRSAHAASRQISAAQRRDRDTLLNDAIQSLANEFEMKVQAVATTHNVTSEKVKKLLGGHKYYQNPRSTQLANAIIHDKANEVNEGRARGEKLSLQQIRELARAAPKYQDMTQDEKDELLRALMEYRTLKNVSVRATNSAVARDAQSTLEHVFKILDGLALHTGIYACLFATHGHVYDSSQPFWYGTDNVMDFWEDVMDLEPDEIVRKLEQWACMHGKTPDMRVYTGVVAKKKIRINFVNFEVAIKEKYGIELLGWPESVPFQSPHATTNAEHLRTLCDALKAGTCHWAYMSTQQRMQHADRLKE
;
A
#
# COMPACT_ATOMS: atom_id res chain seq x y z
N MET A 1 -11.97 40.26 7.81
CA MET A 1 -10.69 39.67 8.29
C MET A 1 -9.60 40.70 8.07
N GLN A 2 -8.86 41.09 9.12
CA GLN A 2 -7.73 42.02 8.96
C GLN A 2 -6.56 41.31 8.27
N PRO A 3 -5.82 42.00 7.37
CA PRO A 3 -4.62 41.44 6.75
C PRO A 3 -3.52 41.25 7.81
N HIS A 4 -2.86 40.08 7.79
CA HIS A 4 -1.77 39.78 8.72
C HIS A 4 -0.62 40.79 8.57
N GLN A 5 -0.25 41.45 9.67
CA GLN A 5 0.91 42.34 9.72
C GLN A 5 2.23 41.55 9.60
N PRO A 6 3.25 42.12 8.94
CA PRO A 6 4.57 41.51 8.85
C PRO A 6 5.26 41.44 10.22
N LEU A 7 5.93 40.32 10.49
CA LEU A 7 6.65 40.05 11.75
C LEU A 7 7.61 41.19 12.12
N SER A 8 7.59 41.58 13.39
CA SER A 8 8.50 42.56 13.99
C SER A 8 9.95 42.06 13.99
N ALA A 9 10.91 42.97 14.12
CA ALA A 9 12.34 42.62 14.17
C ALA A 9 12.66 41.62 15.31
N VAL A 10 12.03 41.79 16.47
CA VAL A 10 12.18 40.92 17.64
C VAL A 10 11.67 39.50 17.36
N GLU A 11 10.56 39.35 16.63
CA GLU A 11 10.02 38.04 16.24
C GLU A 11 10.90 37.34 15.19
N LYS A 12 11.56 38.11 14.31
CA LYS A 12 12.52 37.59 13.34
C LYS A 12 13.79 37.08 14.04
N ASP A 13 14.28 37.80 15.04
CA ASP A 13 15.45 37.41 15.83
C ASP A 13 15.16 36.19 16.73
N HIS A 14 13.97 36.12 17.33
CA HIS A 14 13.55 34.90 18.04
C HIS A 14 13.47 33.68 17.11
N ARG A 15 12.99 33.85 15.87
CA ARG A 15 12.96 32.75 14.89
C ARG A 15 14.35 32.31 14.46
N SER A 16 15.29 33.22 14.27
CA SER A 16 16.67 32.88 13.89
C SER A 16 17.39 32.13 15.02
N ALA A 17 17.21 32.55 16.27
CA ALA A 17 17.71 31.85 17.45
C ALA A 17 17.12 30.43 17.60
N HIS A 18 15.81 30.28 17.37
CA HIS A 18 15.15 28.96 17.34
C HIS A 18 15.61 28.07 16.18
N ALA A 19 16.00 28.66 15.04
CA ALA A 19 16.56 27.90 13.91
C ALA A 19 17.98 27.40 14.22
N ALA A 20 18.83 28.25 14.82
CA ALA A 20 20.18 27.88 15.25
C ALA A 20 20.16 26.78 16.33
N SER A 21 19.29 26.90 17.33
CA SER A 21 19.10 25.87 18.37
C SER A 21 18.66 24.52 17.79
N ARG A 22 17.78 24.54 16.77
CA ARG A 22 17.36 23.33 16.05
C ARG A 22 18.49 22.69 15.25
N GLN A 23 19.37 23.47 14.63
CA GLN A 23 20.54 22.96 13.90
C GLN A 23 21.55 22.30 14.84
N ILE A 24 21.84 22.90 15.99
CA ILE A 24 22.73 22.32 17.01
C ILE A 24 22.16 20.99 17.54
N SER A 25 20.86 20.97 17.87
CA SER A 25 20.17 19.76 18.34
C SER A 25 20.08 18.65 17.27
N ALA A 26 20.10 19.02 15.98
CA ALA A 26 20.13 18.06 14.87
C ALA A 26 21.53 17.47 14.66
N ALA A 27 22.59 18.28 14.81
CA ALA A 27 23.96 17.82 14.76
C ALA A 27 24.26 16.84 15.91
N GLN A 28 23.92 17.21 17.15
CA GLN A 28 24.09 16.34 18.33
C GLN A 28 23.35 15.00 18.21
N ARG A 29 22.17 14.98 17.57
CA ARG A 29 21.44 13.74 17.30
C ARG A 29 22.19 12.85 16.30
N ARG A 30 22.73 13.42 15.22
CA ARG A 30 23.54 12.67 14.25
C ARG A 30 24.77 12.06 14.91
N ASP A 31 25.48 12.82 15.73
CA ASP A 31 26.67 12.34 16.43
C ASP A 31 26.34 11.22 17.43
N ARG A 32 25.19 11.30 18.10
CA ARG A 32 24.72 10.23 18.98
C ARG A 32 24.30 8.99 18.21
N ASP A 33 23.66 9.15 17.06
CA ASP A 33 23.21 8.04 16.23
C ASP A 33 24.40 7.34 15.54
N THR A 34 25.46 8.07 15.16
CA THR A 34 26.70 7.45 14.67
C THR A 34 27.38 6.64 15.77
N LEU A 35 27.54 7.20 16.97
CA LEU A 35 28.10 6.47 18.12
C LEU A 35 27.30 5.21 18.46
N LEU A 36 25.96 5.28 18.38
CA LEU A 36 25.09 4.12 18.61
C LEU A 36 25.31 3.05 17.54
N ASN A 37 25.37 3.44 16.26
CA ASN A 37 25.61 2.50 15.16
C ASN A 37 27.00 1.83 15.27
N ASP A 38 28.03 2.59 15.64
CA ASP A 38 29.38 2.05 15.85
C ASP A 38 29.40 1.04 17.01
N ALA A 39 28.70 1.33 18.10
CA ALA A 39 28.55 0.40 19.23
C ALA A 39 27.79 -0.88 18.84
N ILE A 40 26.73 -0.77 18.06
CA ILE A 40 25.97 -1.92 17.54
C ILE A 40 26.86 -2.77 16.61
N GLN A 41 27.65 -2.14 15.74
CA GLN A 41 28.55 -2.85 14.83
C GLN A 41 29.66 -3.57 15.60
N SER A 42 30.21 -2.94 16.64
CA SER A 42 31.20 -3.57 17.53
C SER A 42 30.61 -4.81 18.23
N LEU A 43 29.39 -4.70 18.78
CA LEU A 43 28.70 -5.82 19.42
C LEU A 43 28.41 -6.96 18.43
N ALA A 44 28.00 -6.65 17.20
CA ALA A 44 27.77 -7.64 16.16
C ALA A 44 29.05 -8.41 15.80
N ASN A 45 30.18 -7.72 15.70
CA ASN A 45 31.49 -8.34 15.45
C ASN A 45 31.93 -9.22 16.63
N GLU A 46 31.73 -8.77 17.87
CA GLU A 46 32.04 -9.55 19.07
C GLU A 46 31.19 -10.83 19.12
N PHE A 47 29.91 -10.73 18.80
CA PHE A 47 29.02 -11.87 18.71
C PHE A 47 29.47 -12.88 17.65
N GLU A 48 29.85 -12.42 16.46
CA GLU A 48 30.36 -13.28 15.39
C GLU A 48 31.62 -14.04 15.81
N MET A 49 32.56 -13.36 16.49
CA MET A 49 33.77 -14.01 17.02
C MET A 49 33.44 -15.10 18.05
N LYS A 50 32.49 -14.84 18.96
CA LYS A 50 32.05 -15.82 19.95
C LYS A 50 31.37 -17.03 19.30
N VAL A 51 30.53 -16.80 18.30
CA VAL A 51 29.90 -17.86 17.50
C VAL A 51 30.97 -18.72 16.82
N GLN A 52 31.98 -18.10 16.23
CA GLN A 52 33.05 -18.81 15.53
C GLN A 52 33.92 -19.61 16.50
N ALA A 53 34.19 -19.09 17.70
CA ALA A 53 34.91 -19.81 18.75
C ALA A 53 34.15 -21.05 19.25
N VAL A 54 32.83 -20.94 19.43
CA VAL A 54 31.97 -22.10 19.78
C VAL A 54 31.96 -23.11 18.64
N ALA A 55 31.91 -22.65 17.40
CA ALA A 55 31.92 -23.49 16.20
C ALA A 55 33.20 -24.32 16.10
N THR A 56 34.36 -23.70 16.30
CA THR A 56 35.67 -24.38 16.29
C THR A 56 35.82 -25.32 17.47
N THR A 57 35.44 -24.90 18.68
CA THR A 57 35.55 -25.73 19.90
C THR A 57 34.77 -27.05 19.78
N HIS A 58 33.60 -27.00 19.13
CA HIS A 58 32.72 -28.16 19.01
C HIS A 58 32.78 -28.83 17.62
N ASN A 59 33.71 -28.43 16.74
CA ASN A 59 33.82 -28.94 15.35
C ASN A 59 32.48 -28.93 14.59
N VAL A 60 31.71 -27.86 14.76
CA VAL A 60 30.43 -27.63 14.06
C VAL A 60 30.53 -26.39 13.20
N THR A 61 29.69 -26.26 12.17
CA THR A 61 29.68 -25.05 11.35
C THR A 61 29.19 -23.84 12.15
N SER A 62 29.75 -22.66 11.90
CA SER A 62 29.28 -21.40 12.51
C SER A 62 27.79 -21.18 12.24
N GLU A 63 27.31 -21.61 11.06
CA GLU A 63 25.89 -21.62 10.71
C GLU A 63 25.05 -22.50 11.65
N LYS A 64 25.54 -23.69 12.05
CA LYS A 64 24.85 -24.55 13.02
C LYS A 64 24.80 -23.89 14.41
N VAL A 65 25.87 -23.22 14.84
CA VAL A 65 25.90 -22.48 16.11
C VAL A 65 24.94 -21.28 16.08
N LYS A 66 24.94 -20.50 15.00
CA LYS A 66 23.98 -19.40 14.79
C LYS A 66 22.54 -19.90 14.80
N LYS A 67 22.27 -21.06 14.18
CA LYS A 67 20.95 -21.69 14.14
C LYS A 67 20.47 -22.17 15.51
N LEU A 68 21.40 -22.57 16.39
CA LEU A 68 21.10 -22.97 17.77
C LEU A 68 20.93 -21.77 18.70
N LEU A 69 21.67 -20.68 18.49
CA LEU A 69 21.56 -19.43 19.26
C LEU A 69 20.34 -18.59 18.85
N GLY A 70 20.05 -18.53 17.56
CA GLY A 70 18.93 -17.80 16.97
C GLY A 70 17.79 -18.75 16.62
N GLY A 71 17.02 -19.16 17.63
CA GLY A 71 15.76 -19.86 17.43
C GLY A 71 14.88 -19.12 16.41
N HIS A 72 14.88 -19.62 15.17
CA HIS A 72 14.04 -19.26 14.04
C HIS A 72 14.00 -17.79 13.60
N LYS A 73 14.93 -17.39 12.74
CA LYS A 73 14.67 -16.42 11.65
C LYS A 73 15.36 -16.82 10.35
N TYR A 74 15.00 -17.99 9.82
CA TYR A 74 15.02 -18.13 8.37
C TYR A 74 13.58 -17.94 7.95
N TYR A 75 13.29 -16.84 7.25
CA TYR A 75 12.25 -16.89 6.23
C TYR A 75 12.43 -18.23 5.51
N GLN A 76 11.40 -19.08 5.44
CA GLN A 76 11.50 -20.23 4.56
C GLN A 76 11.90 -19.66 3.21
N ASN A 77 13.13 -19.94 2.77
CA ASN A 77 13.58 -19.50 1.47
C ASN A 77 12.50 -19.99 0.51
N PRO A 78 11.90 -19.09 -0.30
CA PRO A 78 10.84 -19.48 -1.22
C PRO A 78 11.36 -20.69 -1.99
N ARG A 79 10.56 -21.78 -2.03
CA ARG A 79 10.98 -23.08 -2.57
C ARG A 79 11.84 -22.87 -3.81
N SER A 80 13.10 -23.34 -3.76
CA SER A 80 14.05 -23.09 -4.84
C SER A 80 13.45 -23.55 -6.17
N THR A 81 13.73 -22.79 -7.23
CA THR A 81 13.31 -23.15 -8.57
C THR A 81 14.06 -24.42 -8.97
N GLN A 82 13.32 -25.52 -9.11
CA GLN A 82 13.87 -26.77 -9.62
C GLN A 82 13.73 -26.79 -11.14
N LEU A 83 14.77 -27.26 -11.84
CA LEU A 83 14.79 -27.34 -13.31
C LEU A 83 13.57 -28.08 -13.88
N ALA A 84 13.15 -29.18 -13.23
CA ALA A 84 11.95 -29.92 -13.62
C ALA A 84 10.67 -29.06 -13.61
N ASN A 85 10.54 -28.15 -12.64
CA ASN A 85 9.41 -27.21 -12.59
C ASN A 85 9.52 -26.13 -13.67
N ALA A 86 10.73 -25.72 -14.02
CA ALA A 86 10.98 -24.75 -15.09
C ALA A 86 10.65 -25.34 -16.48
N ILE A 87 11.05 -26.58 -16.74
CA ILE A 87 10.72 -27.32 -17.96
C ILE A 87 9.20 -27.49 -18.09
N ILE A 88 8.52 -27.91 -17.02
CA ILE A 88 7.06 -28.06 -17.03
C ILE A 88 6.37 -26.71 -17.27
N HIS A 89 6.89 -25.62 -16.69
CA HIS A 89 6.35 -24.28 -16.89
C HIS A 89 6.51 -23.79 -18.35
N ASP A 90 7.70 -23.95 -18.93
CA ASP A 90 7.98 -23.62 -20.34
C ASP A 90 7.06 -24.41 -21.27
N LYS A 91 6.98 -25.74 -21.07
CA LYS A 91 6.13 -26.59 -21.90
C LYS A 91 4.64 -26.31 -21.70
N ALA A 92 4.22 -25.97 -20.48
CA ALA A 92 2.83 -25.60 -20.21
C ALA A 92 2.45 -24.30 -20.94
N ASN A 93 3.38 -23.35 -21.06
CA ASN A 93 3.14 -22.12 -21.81
C ASN A 93 3.07 -22.40 -23.30
N GLU A 94 4.04 -23.14 -23.86
CA GLU A 94 4.07 -23.52 -25.28
C GLU A 94 2.79 -24.25 -25.71
N VAL A 95 2.36 -25.27 -24.96
CA VAL A 95 1.27 -26.14 -25.40
C VAL A 95 -0.12 -25.55 -25.12
N ASN A 96 -0.23 -24.66 -24.13
CA ASN A 96 -1.50 -24.00 -23.80
C ASN A 96 -1.61 -22.58 -24.36
N GLU A 97 -0.64 -22.11 -25.12
CA GLU A 97 -0.74 -20.87 -25.88
C GLU A 97 -1.93 -20.96 -26.84
N GLY A 98 -2.78 -19.94 -26.84
CA GLY A 98 -3.98 -19.89 -27.69
C GLY A 98 -5.17 -20.77 -27.26
N ARG A 99 -5.05 -21.61 -26.22
CA ARG A 99 -6.17 -22.46 -25.74
C ARG A 99 -7.08 -21.72 -24.76
N ALA A 100 -8.40 -21.89 -24.91
CA ALA A 100 -9.38 -21.28 -24.03
C ALA A 100 -9.36 -21.89 -22.62
N ARG A 101 -9.96 -21.18 -21.65
CA ARG A 101 -10.03 -21.62 -20.25
C ARG A 101 -10.98 -22.82 -20.13
N GLY A 102 -10.42 -24.02 -20.05
CA GLY A 102 -11.14 -25.31 -20.01
C GLY A 102 -10.56 -26.35 -20.99
N GLU A 103 -9.89 -25.90 -22.04
CA GLU A 103 -9.27 -26.74 -23.08
C GLU A 103 -7.76 -26.95 -22.88
N LYS A 104 -7.25 -26.43 -21.76
CA LYS A 104 -5.84 -26.55 -21.37
C LYS A 104 -5.52 -27.99 -21.01
N LEU A 105 -4.35 -28.46 -21.43
CA LEU A 105 -3.89 -29.80 -21.11
C LEU A 105 -3.70 -29.99 -19.61
N SER A 106 -3.92 -31.22 -19.16
CA SER A 106 -3.67 -31.60 -17.78
C SER A 106 -2.17 -31.62 -17.48
N LEU A 107 -1.82 -31.51 -16.20
CA LEU A 107 -0.42 -31.57 -15.76
C LEU A 107 0.26 -32.89 -16.16
N GLN A 108 -0.48 -34.00 -16.18
CA GLN A 108 0.07 -35.30 -16.60
C GLN A 108 0.45 -35.29 -18.09
N GLN A 109 -0.44 -34.79 -18.95
CA GLN A 109 -0.18 -34.67 -20.39
C GLN A 109 1.00 -33.75 -20.67
N ILE A 110 1.11 -32.63 -19.94
CA ILE A 110 2.24 -31.70 -20.07
C ILE A 110 3.56 -32.37 -19.67
N ARG A 111 3.56 -33.19 -18.60
CA ARG A 111 4.76 -33.94 -18.18
C ARG A 111 5.20 -34.96 -19.22
N GLU A 112 4.25 -35.66 -19.84
CA GLU A 112 4.53 -36.62 -20.91
C GLU A 112 5.11 -35.93 -22.14
N LEU A 113 4.50 -34.82 -22.57
CA LEU A 113 4.99 -34.02 -23.69
C LEU A 113 6.37 -33.39 -23.41
N ALA A 114 6.62 -32.96 -22.18
CA ALA A 114 7.93 -32.45 -21.78
C ALA A 114 9.01 -33.55 -21.81
N ARG A 115 8.67 -34.78 -21.41
CA ARG A 115 9.59 -35.93 -21.44
C ARG A 115 9.91 -36.37 -22.88
N ALA A 116 8.93 -36.33 -23.75
CA ALA A 116 9.07 -36.73 -25.16
C ALA A 116 9.76 -35.67 -26.04
N ALA A 117 9.86 -34.43 -25.57
CA ALA A 117 10.45 -33.34 -26.36
C ALA A 117 11.99 -33.39 -26.36
N PRO A 118 12.64 -33.51 -27.54
CA PRO A 118 14.11 -33.53 -27.64
C PRO A 118 14.78 -32.29 -27.05
N LYS A 119 14.11 -31.12 -27.13
CA LYS A 119 14.56 -29.83 -26.57
C LYS A 119 15.01 -29.92 -25.11
N TYR A 120 14.38 -30.78 -24.30
CA TYR A 120 14.68 -30.87 -22.85
C TYR A 120 15.60 -32.04 -22.49
N GLN A 121 15.97 -32.89 -23.45
CA GLN A 121 16.84 -34.04 -23.21
C GLN A 121 18.33 -33.63 -23.27
N ASP A 122 18.70 -32.76 -24.21
CA ASP A 122 20.09 -32.33 -24.46
C ASP A 122 20.32 -30.84 -24.19
N MET A 123 19.78 -30.33 -23.08
CA MET A 123 19.94 -28.91 -22.73
C MET A 123 21.36 -28.59 -22.24
N THR A 124 21.90 -27.49 -22.78
CA THR A 124 23.12 -26.85 -22.27
C THR A 124 22.88 -26.21 -20.89
N GLN A 125 23.96 -25.86 -20.19
CA GLN A 125 23.84 -25.23 -18.88
C GLN A 125 23.17 -23.84 -18.97
N ASP A 126 23.50 -23.07 -20.00
CA ASP A 126 22.93 -21.74 -20.23
C ASP A 126 21.42 -21.79 -20.48
N GLU A 127 20.94 -22.79 -21.24
CA GLU A 127 19.50 -23.00 -21.46
C GLU A 127 18.77 -23.40 -20.18
N LYS A 128 19.42 -24.16 -19.28
CA LYS A 128 18.85 -24.52 -17.97
C LYS A 128 18.70 -23.29 -17.09
N ASP A 129 19.73 -22.45 -17.07
CA ASP A 129 19.74 -21.22 -16.28
C ASP A 129 18.72 -20.21 -16.82
N GLU A 130 18.53 -20.15 -18.14
CA GLU A 130 17.47 -19.36 -18.77
C GLU A 130 16.07 -19.77 -18.32
N LEU A 131 15.76 -21.07 -18.34
CA LEU A 131 14.45 -21.56 -17.90
C LEU A 131 14.22 -21.28 -16.41
N LEU A 132 15.25 -21.43 -15.59
CA LEU A 132 15.19 -21.12 -14.15
C LEU A 132 14.92 -19.63 -13.92
N ARG A 133 15.59 -18.75 -14.67
CA ARG A 133 15.41 -17.30 -14.60
C ARG A 133 14.01 -16.90 -15.05
N ALA A 134 13.52 -17.40 -16.18
CA ALA A 134 12.16 -17.16 -16.66
C ALA A 134 11.10 -17.61 -15.64
N LEU A 135 11.32 -18.76 -14.97
CA LEU A 135 10.42 -19.22 -13.91
C LEU A 135 10.46 -18.31 -12.67
N MET A 136 11.63 -17.82 -12.29
CA MET A 136 11.77 -16.87 -11.19
C MET A 136 11.05 -15.55 -11.51
N GLU A 137 11.29 -14.97 -12.69
CA GLU A 137 10.65 -13.74 -13.16
C GLU A 137 9.11 -13.90 -13.22
N TYR A 138 8.61 -15.05 -13.68
CA TYR A 138 7.18 -15.32 -13.64
C TYR A 138 6.63 -15.39 -12.22
N ARG A 139 7.33 -16.04 -11.29
CA ARG A 139 6.91 -16.13 -9.88
C ARG A 139 6.93 -14.75 -9.20
N THR A 140 7.95 -13.94 -9.43
CA THR A 140 8.01 -12.58 -8.89
C THR A 140 6.89 -11.72 -9.46
N LEU A 141 6.65 -11.79 -10.78
CA LEU A 141 5.56 -11.07 -11.42
C LEU A 141 4.20 -11.50 -10.88
N LYS A 142 3.96 -12.80 -10.66
CA LYS A 142 2.70 -13.32 -10.12
C LYS A 142 2.46 -12.94 -8.66
N ASN A 143 3.53 -12.83 -7.88
CA ASN A 143 3.46 -12.36 -6.49
C ASN A 143 3.14 -10.87 -6.41
N VAL A 144 3.59 -10.08 -7.38
CA VAL A 144 3.38 -8.62 -7.43
C VAL A 144 2.15 -8.23 -8.27
N SER A 145 1.60 -9.16 -9.07
CA SER A 145 0.52 -8.83 -10.00
C SER A 145 -0.81 -8.56 -9.28
N VAL A 146 -1.39 -7.41 -9.63
CA VAL A 146 -2.73 -7.00 -9.22
C VAL A 146 -3.74 -8.02 -9.73
N ARG A 147 -4.65 -8.49 -8.85
CA ARG A 147 -5.68 -9.45 -9.26
C ARG A 147 -6.69 -8.76 -10.18
N ALA A 148 -7.13 -9.48 -11.20
CA ALA A 148 -7.99 -8.94 -12.25
C ALA A 148 -9.42 -8.58 -11.78
N THR A 149 -9.90 -9.15 -10.67
CA THR A 149 -11.25 -8.89 -10.15
C THR A 149 -11.24 -8.64 -8.65
N ASN A 150 -12.08 -7.72 -8.17
CA ASN A 150 -12.21 -7.39 -6.74
C ASN A 150 -12.61 -8.63 -5.91
N SER A 151 -13.42 -9.51 -6.47
CA SER A 151 -13.77 -10.80 -5.84
C SER A 151 -12.57 -11.75 -5.68
N ALA A 152 -11.58 -11.68 -6.58
CA ALA A 152 -10.34 -12.43 -6.45
C ALA A 152 -9.39 -11.77 -5.45
N VAL A 153 -9.31 -10.43 -5.42
CA VAL A 153 -8.56 -9.68 -4.38
C VAL A 153 -9.08 -10.04 -2.99
N ALA A 154 -10.39 -9.96 -2.78
CA ALA A 154 -11.00 -10.23 -1.48
C ALA A 154 -10.76 -11.66 -0.99
N ARG A 155 -10.89 -12.65 -1.88
CA ARG A 155 -10.62 -14.06 -1.54
C ARG A 155 -9.15 -14.32 -1.23
N ASP A 156 -8.24 -13.68 -1.97
CA ASP A 156 -6.80 -13.80 -1.75
C ASP A 156 -6.39 -13.18 -0.40
N ALA A 157 -6.92 -11.99 -0.09
CA ALA A 157 -6.75 -11.34 1.20
C ALA A 157 -7.27 -12.21 2.35
N GLN A 158 -8.50 -12.72 2.24
CA GLN A 158 -9.10 -13.59 3.26
C GLN A 158 -8.27 -14.86 3.50
N SER A 159 -7.95 -15.62 2.45
CA SER A 159 -7.17 -16.87 2.54
C SER A 159 -5.78 -16.63 3.15
N THR A 160 -5.15 -15.50 2.81
CA THR A 160 -3.84 -15.13 3.35
C THR A 160 -3.95 -14.75 4.83
N LEU A 161 -4.92 -13.92 5.20
CA LEU A 161 -5.13 -13.50 6.58
C LEU A 161 -5.47 -14.69 7.50
N GLU A 162 -6.33 -15.61 7.06
CA GLU A 162 -6.65 -16.84 7.81
C GLU A 162 -5.39 -17.68 8.09
N HIS A 163 -4.44 -17.73 7.16
CA HIS A 163 -3.16 -18.41 7.39
C HIS A 163 -2.29 -17.65 8.40
N VAL A 164 -2.22 -16.32 8.30
CA VAL A 164 -1.49 -15.48 9.26
C VAL A 164 -2.05 -15.66 10.67
N PHE A 165 -3.37 -15.70 10.84
CA PHE A 165 -4.00 -15.91 12.15
C PHE A 165 -3.54 -17.21 12.81
N LYS A 166 -3.50 -18.32 12.06
CA LYS A 166 -2.99 -19.61 12.60
C LYS A 166 -1.53 -19.53 13.04
N ILE A 167 -0.71 -18.75 12.32
CA ILE A 167 0.70 -18.54 12.68
C ILE A 167 0.78 -17.72 13.99
N LEU A 168 -0.04 -16.68 14.12
CA LEU A 168 -0.09 -15.82 15.31
C LEU A 168 -0.65 -16.56 16.53
N ASP A 169 -1.72 -17.35 16.37
CA ASP A 169 -2.24 -18.26 17.42
C ASP A 169 -1.15 -19.21 17.90
N GLY A 170 -0.47 -19.85 16.94
CA GLY A 170 0.66 -20.72 17.23
C GLY A 170 1.72 -19.99 18.03
N LEU A 171 2.11 -18.79 17.60
CA LEU A 171 3.10 -17.93 18.26
C LEU A 171 2.72 -17.59 19.71
N ALA A 172 1.50 -17.10 19.92
CA ALA A 172 0.99 -16.79 21.25
C ALA A 172 1.02 -18.03 22.15
N LEU A 173 0.56 -19.19 21.66
CA LEU A 173 0.50 -20.41 22.45
C LEU A 173 1.88 -20.89 22.94
N HIS A 174 2.94 -20.79 22.11
CA HIS A 174 4.26 -21.31 22.49
C HIS A 174 5.20 -20.29 23.14
N THR A 175 4.90 -18.98 23.06
CA THR A 175 5.76 -17.92 23.62
C THR A 175 5.09 -17.03 24.66
N GLY A 176 3.76 -17.05 24.74
CA GLY A 176 2.99 -16.09 25.53
C GLY A 176 3.00 -14.67 24.95
N ILE A 177 3.42 -14.49 23.69
CA ILE A 177 3.39 -13.18 23.02
C ILE A 177 1.95 -12.80 22.68
N TYR A 178 1.57 -11.56 23.02
CA TYR A 178 0.35 -10.93 22.54
C TYR A 178 0.59 -10.25 21.20
N ALA A 179 -0.23 -10.57 20.20
CA ALA A 179 -0.19 -9.98 18.87
C ALA A 179 -1.60 -9.60 18.39
N CYS A 180 -1.70 -8.46 17.72
CA CYS A 180 -2.91 -8.04 17.02
C CYS A 180 -2.59 -7.63 15.58
N LEU A 181 -3.55 -7.81 14.69
CA LEU A 181 -3.45 -7.43 13.28
C LEU A 181 -4.73 -6.69 12.86
N PHE A 182 -4.57 -5.55 12.20
CA PHE A 182 -5.64 -4.83 11.52
C PHE A 182 -5.35 -4.80 10.02
N ALA A 183 -6.34 -5.18 9.21
CA ALA A 183 -6.24 -5.23 7.76
C ALA A 183 -7.49 -4.63 7.12
N THR A 184 -7.30 -3.85 6.05
CA THR A 184 -8.40 -3.21 5.31
C THR A 184 -8.06 -3.18 3.83
N HIS A 185 -9.08 -3.06 2.98
CA HIS A 185 -8.85 -2.70 1.58
C HIS A 185 -8.38 -1.25 1.43
N GLY A 186 -7.57 -1.01 0.41
CA GLY A 186 -7.09 0.33 0.07
C GLY A 186 -7.96 1.08 -0.94
N HIS A 187 -9.03 0.46 -1.44
CA HIS A 187 -9.82 1.01 -2.55
C HIS A 187 -11.33 0.88 -2.29
N VAL A 188 -12.10 1.97 -2.47
CA VAL A 188 -13.53 2.08 -2.12
C VAL A 188 -14.45 1.08 -2.85
N TYR A 189 -14.03 0.56 -4.00
CA TYR A 189 -14.77 -0.45 -4.76
C TYR A 189 -14.32 -1.90 -4.50
N ASP A 190 -13.32 -2.10 -3.64
CA ASP A 190 -12.96 -3.45 -3.20
C ASP A 190 -14.12 -4.03 -2.36
N SER A 191 -14.35 -5.33 -2.49
CA SER A 191 -15.43 -6.03 -1.80
C SER A 191 -14.96 -6.78 -0.55
N SER A 192 -13.66 -6.74 -0.23
CA SER A 192 -13.15 -7.29 1.02
C SER A 192 -13.67 -6.49 2.20
N GLN A 193 -14.04 -7.17 3.28
CA GLN A 193 -14.37 -6.48 4.52
C GLN A 193 -13.08 -6.11 5.26
N PRO A 194 -13.06 -5.05 6.05
CA PRO A 194 -12.01 -4.84 7.04
C PRO A 194 -11.99 -6.00 8.03
N PHE A 195 -10.80 -6.40 8.46
CA PHE A 195 -10.59 -7.47 9.41
C PHE A 195 -9.68 -6.99 10.53
N TRP A 196 -10.00 -7.38 11.75
CA TRP A 196 -9.08 -7.33 12.87
C TRP A 196 -8.98 -8.72 13.51
N TYR A 197 -7.82 -9.00 14.09
CA TYR A 197 -7.54 -10.25 14.79
C TYR A 197 -6.65 -9.96 15.99
N GLY A 198 -6.87 -10.69 17.07
CA GLY A 198 -6.11 -10.59 18.31
C GLY A 198 -5.88 -11.98 18.87
N THR A 199 -4.66 -12.21 19.35
CA THR A 199 -4.34 -13.40 20.13
C THR A 199 -4.87 -13.22 21.56
N ASP A 200 -5.44 -14.28 22.13
CA ASP A 200 -5.89 -14.30 23.52
C ASP A 200 -6.78 -13.06 23.83
N ASN A 201 -6.61 -12.42 24.97
CA ASN A 201 -7.37 -11.25 25.38
C ASN A 201 -6.72 -9.91 25.00
N VAL A 202 -5.89 -9.86 23.96
CA VAL A 202 -5.25 -8.60 23.52
C VAL A 202 -6.27 -7.53 23.08
N MET A 203 -7.50 -7.93 22.77
CA MET A 203 -8.56 -6.98 22.38
C MET A 203 -9.09 -6.19 23.58
N ASP A 204 -9.10 -6.79 24.77
CA ASP A 204 -9.45 -6.10 26.02
C ASP A 204 -8.48 -4.94 26.28
N PHE A 205 -7.21 -5.02 25.86
CA PHE A 205 -6.30 -3.88 25.95
C PHE A 205 -6.79 -2.66 25.14
N TRP A 206 -7.35 -2.89 23.95
CA TRP A 206 -7.86 -1.80 23.12
C TRP A 206 -9.10 -1.15 23.75
N GLU A 207 -9.99 -1.96 24.32
CA GLU A 207 -11.22 -1.44 24.95
C GLU A 207 -10.94 -0.86 26.34
N ASP A 208 -10.32 -1.62 27.25
CA ASP A 208 -10.18 -1.25 28.66
C ASP A 208 -9.08 -0.21 28.92
N VAL A 209 -7.99 -0.26 28.14
CA VAL A 209 -6.82 0.61 28.35
C VAL A 209 -6.79 1.77 27.38
N MET A 210 -7.10 1.51 26.10
CA MET A 210 -7.06 2.53 25.06
C MET A 210 -8.40 3.25 24.85
N ASP A 211 -9.51 2.74 25.43
CA ASP A 211 -10.88 3.27 25.23
C ASP A 211 -11.25 3.35 23.75
N LEU A 212 -10.84 2.32 22.98
CA LEU A 212 -11.05 2.22 21.54
C LEU A 212 -11.55 0.83 21.17
N GLU A 213 -12.76 0.78 20.60
CA GLU A 213 -13.31 -0.45 20.03
C GLU A 213 -12.48 -0.87 18.80
N PRO A 214 -12.02 -2.13 18.69
CA PRO A 214 -11.26 -2.62 17.53
C PRO A 214 -11.95 -2.37 16.18
N ASP A 215 -13.28 -2.44 16.15
CA ASP A 215 -14.09 -2.11 14.97
C ASP A 215 -14.01 -0.63 14.58
N GLU A 216 -13.90 0.27 15.55
CA GLU A 216 -13.68 1.69 15.27
C GLU A 216 -12.28 1.91 14.68
N ILE A 217 -11.26 1.25 15.23
CA ILE A 217 -9.88 1.32 14.74
C ILE A 217 -9.80 0.85 13.29
N VAL A 218 -10.37 -0.31 12.97
CA VAL A 218 -10.29 -0.86 11.62
C VAL A 218 -11.04 0.01 10.60
N ARG A 219 -12.16 0.63 11.00
CA ARG A 219 -12.92 1.56 10.14
C ARG A 219 -12.18 2.87 9.92
N LYS A 220 -11.51 3.43 10.94
CA LYS A 220 -10.66 4.62 10.75
C LYS A 220 -9.48 4.31 9.84
N LEU A 221 -8.88 3.12 9.99
CA LEU A 221 -7.81 2.65 9.12
C LEU A 221 -8.30 2.50 7.68
N GLU A 222 -9.49 1.91 7.47
CA GLU A 222 -10.14 1.80 6.15
C GLU A 222 -10.37 3.17 5.53
N GLN A 223 -10.94 4.11 6.28
CA GLN A 223 -11.20 5.46 5.82
C GLN A 223 -9.91 6.14 5.40
N TRP A 224 -8.86 6.05 6.22
CA TRP A 224 -7.55 6.59 5.89
C TRP A 224 -6.96 5.93 4.64
N ALA A 225 -6.98 4.60 4.56
CA ALA A 225 -6.44 3.84 3.44
C ALA A 225 -7.16 4.16 2.13
N CYS A 226 -8.50 4.26 2.14
CA CYS A 226 -9.30 4.62 0.96
C CYS A 226 -9.06 6.07 0.52
N MET A 227 -8.76 6.98 1.46
CA MET A 227 -8.44 8.38 1.14
C MET A 227 -7.01 8.55 0.60
N HIS A 228 -6.09 7.66 0.97
CA HIS A 228 -4.67 7.75 0.64
C HIS A 228 -4.22 6.72 -0.41
N GLY A 229 -5.11 5.81 -0.83
CA GLY A 229 -4.93 4.80 -1.86
C GLY A 229 -4.74 5.42 -3.24
N LYS A 230 -3.57 6.00 -3.48
CA LYS A 230 -3.09 6.45 -4.79
C LYS A 230 -2.42 5.27 -5.48
N THR A 231 -3.14 4.52 -6.29
CA THR A 231 -2.52 4.08 -7.55
C THR A 231 -2.42 5.31 -8.47
N PRO A 232 -1.33 5.47 -9.24
CA PRO A 232 -1.18 6.57 -10.17
C PRO A 232 -2.07 6.30 -11.39
N ASP A 233 -3.37 6.45 -11.24
CA ASP A 233 -4.23 6.68 -12.39
C ASP A 233 -5.44 7.55 -11.99
N MET A 234 -5.28 8.83 -12.31
CA MET A 234 -6.33 9.72 -12.79
C MET A 234 -7.74 9.48 -12.23
N ARG A 235 -7.99 9.90 -10.99
CA ARG A 235 -9.34 10.34 -10.59
C ARG A 235 -9.30 11.38 -9.47
N VAL A 236 -9.74 12.55 -9.89
CA VAL A 236 -10.00 13.78 -9.14
C VAL A 236 -10.76 13.48 -7.85
N TYR A 237 -10.28 14.10 -6.77
CA TYR A 237 -10.93 14.22 -5.48
C TYR A 237 -12.41 14.62 -5.62
N THR A 238 -13.33 13.86 -5.03
CA THR A 238 -14.60 14.41 -4.54
C THR A 238 -14.90 13.80 -3.19
N GLY A 239 -14.37 14.42 -2.15
CA GLY A 239 -14.99 14.35 -0.83
C GLY A 239 -16.26 15.19 -0.86
N VAL A 240 -17.42 14.54 -0.89
CA VAL A 240 -18.66 15.00 -0.25
C VAL A 240 -19.47 13.74 0.07
N VAL A 241 -19.81 13.58 1.35
CA VAL A 241 -20.79 12.60 1.84
C VAL A 241 -22.15 12.93 1.23
N ALA A 242 -22.57 12.18 0.22
CA ALA A 242 -23.97 12.07 -0.18
C ALA A 242 -24.23 10.70 -0.78
N LYS A 243 -25.22 9.98 -0.24
CA LYS A 243 -25.58 8.58 -0.53
C LYS A 243 -26.09 8.30 -1.97
N LYS A 244 -25.77 9.15 -2.97
CA LYS A 244 -26.01 8.90 -4.40
C LYS A 244 -24.85 9.47 -5.21
N LYS A 245 -24.31 8.67 -6.15
CA LYS A 245 -23.23 9.05 -7.07
C LYS A 245 -23.71 10.17 -8.01
N ILE A 246 -23.50 11.43 -7.65
CA ILE A 246 -23.84 12.59 -8.50
C ILE A 246 -22.79 12.70 -9.61
N ARG A 247 -23.21 12.56 -10.87
CA ARG A 247 -22.36 12.92 -12.02
C ARG A 247 -22.47 14.43 -12.23
N ILE A 248 -21.34 15.13 -12.19
CA ILE A 248 -21.29 16.58 -12.41
C ILE A 248 -21.57 16.91 -13.88
N ASN A 249 -22.52 17.81 -14.11
CA ASN A 249 -22.80 18.38 -15.42
C ASN A 249 -22.25 19.80 -15.45
N PHE A 250 -21.08 19.99 -16.06
CA PHE A 250 -20.42 21.30 -16.15
C PHE A 250 -21.15 22.26 -17.11
N VAL A 251 -21.86 21.74 -18.11
CA VAL A 251 -22.58 22.56 -19.10
C VAL A 251 -23.85 23.15 -18.49
N ASN A 252 -24.63 22.33 -17.78
CA ASN A 252 -25.87 22.75 -17.13
C ASN A 252 -25.68 22.89 -15.61
N PHE A 253 -24.56 23.43 -15.17
CA PHE A 253 -24.16 23.41 -13.76
C PHE A 253 -25.17 24.12 -12.83
N GLU A 254 -25.67 25.28 -13.26
CA GLU A 254 -26.58 26.10 -12.46
C GLU A 254 -27.91 25.40 -12.14
N VAL A 255 -28.44 24.60 -13.08
CA VAL A 255 -29.74 23.91 -12.93
C VAL A 255 -29.53 22.46 -12.45
N ALA A 256 -28.68 21.70 -13.14
CA ALA A 256 -28.50 20.28 -12.88
C ALA A 256 -27.71 19.99 -11.60
N ILE A 257 -26.92 20.96 -11.11
CA ILE A 257 -26.09 20.80 -9.91
C ILE A 257 -26.50 21.78 -8.81
N LYS A 258 -26.43 23.11 -9.04
CA LYS A 258 -26.74 24.09 -7.98
C LYS A 258 -28.20 24.05 -7.56
N GLU A 259 -29.15 24.16 -8.47
CA GLU A 259 -30.57 24.14 -8.12
C GLU A 259 -31.01 22.76 -7.60
N LYS A 260 -30.67 21.69 -8.32
CA LYS A 260 -31.13 20.33 -8.01
C LYS A 260 -30.57 19.75 -6.70
N TYR A 261 -29.29 19.98 -6.40
CA TYR A 261 -28.63 19.39 -5.23
C TYR A 261 -28.21 20.43 -4.19
N GLY A 262 -28.26 21.72 -4.51
CA GLY A 262 -27.80 22.80 -3.63
C GLY A 262 -26.31 22.68 -3.32
N ILE A 263 -25.53 22.28 -4.33
CA ILE A 263 -24.08 22.11 -4.26
C ILE A 263 -23.46 23.13 -5.19
N GLU A 264 -22.50 23.90 -4.68
CA GLU A 264 -21.76 24.90 -5.43
C GLU A 264 -20.25 24.59 -5.39
N LEU A 265 -19.53 25.03 -6.43
CA LEU A 265 -18.08 24.96 -6.50
C LEU A 265 -17.52 26.35 -6.24
N LEU A 266 -16.92 26.54 -5.07
CA LEU A 266 -16.39 27.83 -4.64
C LEU A 266 -14.92 27.94 -5.00
N GLY A 267 -14.49 29.16 -5.35
CA GLY A 267 -13.09 29.50 -5.60
C GLY A 267 -12.49 28.84 -6.85
N TRP A 268 -13.31 28.64 -7.89
CA TRP A 268 -12.81 28.23 -9.20
C TRP A 268 -11.82 29.29 -9.74
N PRO A 269 -10.63 28.90 -10.24
CA PRO A 269 -9.64 29.86 -10.72
C PRO A 269 -10.17 30.68 -11.92
N GLU A 270 -10.08 32.01 -11.84
CA GLU A 270 -10.57 32.91 -12.91
C GLU A 270 -9.85 32.70 -14.25
N SER A 271 -8.58 32.28 -14.20
CA SER A 271 -7.77 32.01 -15.39
C SER A 271 -8.13 30.70 -16.09
N VAL A 272 -9.04 29.89 -15.53
CA VAL A 272 -9.41 28.57 -16.05
C VAL A 272 -10.87 28.60 -16.52
N PRO A 273 -11.17 28.31 -17.80
CA PRO A 273 -12.55 28.19 -18.26
C PRO A 273 -13.33 27.17 -17.43
N PHE A 274 -14.55 27.52 -17.01
CA PHE A 274 -15.41 26.62 -16.25
C PHE A 274 -15.98 25.53 -17.16
N GLN A 275 -15.30 24.39 -17.22
CA GLN A 275 -15.67 23.27 -18.07
C GLN A 275 -15.22 21.94 -17.46
N SER A 276 -15.67 20.85 -18.07
CA SER A 276 -15.21 19.51 -17.68
C SER A 276 -13.69 19.41 -17.82
N PRO A 277 -12.98 18.82 -16.83
CA PRO A 277 -11.55 18.57 -16.94
C PRO A 277 -11.18 17.76 -18.19
N HIS A 278 -12.07 16.89 -18.67
CA HIS A 278 -11.88 16.12 -19.91
C HIS A 278 -11.91 17.01 -21.18
N ALA A 279 -12.64 18.12 -21.14
CA ALA A 279 -12.72 19.08 -22.25
C ALA A 279 -11.54 20.07 -22.25
N THR A 280 -10.68 20.05 -21.23
CA THR A 280 -9.56 20.98 -21.12
C THR A 280 -8.33 20.41 -21.82
N THR A 281 -7.93 21.03 -22.92
CA THR A 281 -6.74 20.66 -23.70
C THR A 281 -5.45 21.35 -23.21
N ASN A 282 -5.57 22.39 -22.38
CA ASN A 282 -4.43 23.13 -21.85
C ASN A 282 -3.95 22.51 -20.52
N ALA A 283 -2.71 21.98 -20.53
CA ALA A 283 -2.08 21.37 -19.36
C ALA A 283 -1.83 22.37 -18.22
N GLU A 284 -1.58 23.65 -18.51
CA GLU A 284 -1.39 24.68 -17.48
C GLU A 284 -2.68 24.97 -16.72
N HIS A 285 -3.81 25.05 -17.43
CA HIS A 285 -5.12 25.21 -16.79
C HIS A 285 -5.46 24.04 -15.87
N LEU A 286 -5.12 22.80 -16.28
CA LEU A 286 -5.30 21.62 -15.44
C LEU A 286 -4.41 21.64 -14.19
N ARG A 287 -3.16 22.12 -14.30
CA ARG A 287 -2.27 22.27 -13.15
C ARG A 287 -2.79 23.33 -12.18
N THR A 288 -3.15 24.51 -12.67
CA THR A 288 -3.72 25.60 -11.84
C THR A 288 -4.98 25.16 -11.10
N LEU A 289 -5.90 24.45 -11.80
CA LEU A 289 -7.09 23.91 -11.16
C LEU A 289 -6.75 22.83 -10.12
N CYS A 290 -5.81 21.93 -10.43
CA CYS A 290 -5.36 20.88 -9.50
C CYS A 290 -4.74 21.47 -8.24
N ASP A 291 -3.91 22.51 -8.38
CA ASP A 291 -3.25 23.16 -7.26
C ASP A 291 -4.24 23.96 -6.41
N ALA A 292 -5.23 24.62 -7.02
CA ALA A 292 -6.32 25.27 -6.29
C ALA A 292 -7.19 24.28 -5.49
N LEU A 293 -7.49 23.12 -6.07
CA LEU A 293 -8.22 22.04 -5.37
C LEU A 293 -7.40 21.46 -4.21
N LYS A 294 -6.09 21.26 -4.39
CA LYS A 294 -5.19 20.76 -3.32
C LYS A 294 -5.00 21.77 -2.20
N ALA A 295 -4.90 23.05 -2.54
CA ALA A 295 -4.76 24.13 -1.57
C ALA A 295 -6.07 24.42 -0.81
N GLY A 296 -7.19 23.82 -1.24
CA GLY A 296 -8.52 24.07 -0.69
C GLY A 296 -9.11 25.43 -1.08
N THR A 297 -8.42 26.20 -1.93
CA THR A 297 -8.94 27.48 -2.44
C THR A 297 -10.07 27.26 -3.44
N CYS A 298 -10.08 26.13 -4.15
CA CYS A 298 -11.21 25.64 -4.91
C CYS A 298 -11.82 24.42 -4.19
N HIS A 299 -13.10 24.42 -3.85
CA HIS A 299 -13.74 23.29 -3.16
C HIS A 299 -15.26 23.27 -3.32
N TRP A 300 -15.83 22.07 -3.15
CA TRP A 300 -17.27 21.86 -3.15
C TRP A 300 -17.87 22.27 -1.81
N ALA A 301 -18.96 23.03 -1.84
CA ALA A 301 -19.68 23.45 -0.65
C ALA A 301 -21.20 23.28 -0.85
N TYR A 302 -21.90 23.00 0.25
CA TYR A 302 -23.35 23.07 0.26
C TYR A 302 -23.81 24.52 0.34
N MET A 303 -24.76 24.88 -0.52
CA MET A 303 -25.43 26.17 -0.46
C MET A 303 -26.35 26.22 0.76
N SER A 304 -26.28 27.32 1.51
CA SER A 304 -27.23 27.63 2.58
C SER A 304 -28.64 27.84 2.02
N THR A 305 -29.66 27.76 2.89
CA THR A 305 -31.05 28.00 2.50
C THR A 305 -31.24 29.36 1.82
N GLN A 306 -30.54 30.39 2.31
CA GLN A 306 -30.58 31.74 1.72
C GLN A 306 -29.93 31.78 0.33
N GLN A 307 -28.78 31.12 0.15
CA GLN A 307 -28.11 31.04 -1.15
C GLN A 307 -28.97 30.28 -2.18
N ARG A 308 -29.70 29.24 -1.76
CA ARG A 308 -30.61 28.49 -2.63
C ARG A 308 -31.80 29.34 -3.08
N MET A 309 -32.38 30.14 -2.18
CA MET A 309 -33.48 31.05 -2.54
C MET A 309 -33.03 32.12 -3.53
N GLN A 310 -31.89 32.77 -3.26
CA GLN A 310 -31.32 33.78 -4.17
C GLN A 310 -30.95 33.22 -5.55
N HIS A 311 -30.51 31.97 -5.61
CA HIS A 311 -30.22 31.27 -6.85
C HIS A 311 -31.49 30.93 -7.63
N ALA A 312 -32.53 30.44 -6.94
CA ALA A 312 -33.82 30.14 -7.54
C ALA A 312 -34.55 31.39 -8.06
N ASP A 313 -34.37 32.54 -7.42
CA ASP A 313 -34.92 33.82 -7.90
C ASP A 313 -34.18 34.32 -9.14
N ARG A 314 -32.84 34.18 -9.18
CA ARG A 314 -32.02 34.51 -10.36
C ARG A 314 -32.30 33.65 -11.60
N LEU A 315 -32.81 32.44 -11.43
CA LEU A 315 -33.19 31.56 -12.56
C LEU A 315 -34.59 31.86 -13.12
N LYS A 316 -35.39 32.69 -12.44
CA LYS A 316 -36.73 33.09 -12.89
C LYS A 316 -36.77 34.42 -13.66
N GLU A 317 -35.67 35.18 -13.61
CA GLU A 317 -35.41 36.35 -14.45
C GLU A 317 -34.89 35.95 -15.83
#